data_AF-A0A9D4ITE0-F1
#
_entry.id   AF-A0A9D4ITE0-F1
#
_cell.length_a   1.000
_cell.length_b   1.000
_cell.length_c   1.000
_cell.angle_alpha   90.00
_cell.angle_beta   90.00
_cell.angle_gamma   90.00
#
_symmetry.space_group_name_H-M   'P 1'
#
loop_
_entity.id
_entity.type
_entity.pdbx_description
1 polymer ?
#
loop_
_entity_poly.entity_id
_entity_poly.type
_entity_poly.pdbx_seq_one_letter_code
_entity_poly.pdbx_strand_id
1 'polypeptide(L)'
;MPRAVLKRKHVHCSTCNVDFSCAHGGKNDCKRHIDSQSYINWKIKSSNKDIFTMMQGSNLEKDLKTTNAEVIMCEFISENNLSLSTEKTLNKTLKVIFSDMEIAQSRL
;
A
#
# COMPACT_ATOMS: atom_id res chain seq x y z
N MET A 1 -17.62 23.30 1.65
CA MET A 1 -18.96 23.37 1.05
C MET A 1 -18.77 23.45 -0.47
N PRO A 2 -19.02 22.39 -1.25
CA PRO A 2 -18.84 22.44 -2.69
C PRO A 2 -19.93 23.32 -3.34
N ARG A 3 -19.51 24.17 -4.28
CA ARG A 3 -20.35 25.18 -4.94
C ARG A 3 -20.80 24.65 -6.29
N ALA A 4 -22.09 24.28 -6.42
CA ALA A 4 -22.66 23.78 -7.67
C ALA A 4 -23.20 24.94 -8.53
N VAL A 5 -22.79 24.99 -9.81
CA VAL A 5 -23.29 25.97 -10.80
C VAL A 5 -24.50 25.38 -11.52
N LEU A 6 -25.64 26.07 -11.45
CA LEU A 6 -26.95 25.56 -11.85
C LEU A 6 -27.16 25.67 -13.38
N LYS A 7 -26.82 24.64 -14.15
CA LYS A 7 -27.33 24.47 -15.53
C LYS A 7 -28.46 23.46 -15.51
N ARG A 8 -29.71 23.97 -15.44
CA ARG A 8 -31.00 23.26 -15.60
C ARG A 8 -31.05 21.83 -15.00
N LYS A 9 -31.44 21.73 -13.72
CA LYS A 9 -31.82 20.49 -13.00
C LYS A 9 -30.80 19.34 -12.99
N HIS A 10 -29.52 19.60 -13.24
CA HIS A 10 -28.46 18.60 -13.04
C HIS A 10 -27.41 19.14 -12.06
N VAL A 11 -26.87 18.24 -11.24
CA VAL A 11 -25.85 18.52 -10.23
C VAL A 11 -24.67 17.59 -10.49
N HIS A 12 -23.47 18.18 -10.46
CA HIS A 12 -22.23 17.45 -10.57
C HIS A 12 -21.74 16.99 -9.20
N CYS A 13 -21.45 15.70 -9.04
CA CYS A 13 -20.78 15.18 -7.85
C CYS A 13 -19.26 15.19 -8.04
N SER A 14 -18.56 16.08 -7.35
CA SER A 14 -17.09 16.16 -7.40
C SER A 14 -16.38 14.95 -6.80
N THR A 15 -17.07 14.12 -6.03
CA THR A 15 -16.48 12.97 -5.34
C THR A 15 -16.38 11.77 -6.28
N CYS A 16 -17.48 11.41 -6.96
CA CYS A 16 -17.49 10.31 -7.91
C CYS A 16 -17.36 10.76 -9.38
N ASN A 17 -17.27 12.07 -9.64
CA ASN A 17 -17.16 12.70 -10.96
C ASN A 17 -18.32 12.34 -11.91
N VAL A 18 -19.55 12.32 -11.39
CA VAL A 18 -20.78 11.98 -12.14
C VAL A 18 -21.81 13.08 -12.01
N ASP A 19 -22.48 13.39 -13.12
CA ASP A 19 -23.65 14.27 -13.15
C ASP A 19 -24.93 13.49 -12.87
N PHE A 20 -25.80 14.02 -12.00
CA PHE A 20 -27.10 13.43 -11.70
C PHE A 20 -28.21 14.47 -11.72
N SER A 21 -29.46 14.03 -11.98
CA SER A 21 -30.60 14.93 -12.03
C SER A 21 -31.08 15.34 -10.64
N CYS A 22 -31.50 16.59 -10.52
CA CYS A 22 -31.96 17.26 -9.32
C CYS A 22 -33.28 18.00 -9.65
N ALA A 23 -34.41 17.32 -9.45
CA ALA A 23 -35.72 17.79 -9.88
C ALA A 23 -36.50 18.56 -8.81
N HIS A 24 -36.29 18.27 -7.51
CA HIS A 24 -37.12 18.79 -6.41
C HIS A 24 -36.27 19.23 -5.19
N GLY A 25 -35.55 20.34 -5.33
CA GLY A 25 -34.89 21.01 -4.19
C GLY A 25 -33.53 20.44 -3.77
N GLY A 26 -33.00 19.44 -4.47
CA GLY A 26 -31.59 19.04 -4.48
C GLY A 26 -31.07 18.33 -3.24
N LYS A 27 -31.52 18.67 -2.03
CA LYS A 27 -31.02 18.03 -0.80
C LYS A 27 -31.35 16.53 -0.75
N ASN A 28 -32.59 16.18 -1.08
CA ASN A 28 -33.02 14.78 -1.13
C ASN A 28 -32.40 14.04 -2.32
N ASP A 29 -32.15 14.74 -3.43
CA ASP A 29 -31.51 14.18 -4.61
C ASP A 29 -30.03 13.86 -4.35
N CYS A 30 -29.30 14.75 -3.67
CA CYS A 30 -27.93 14.50 -3.22
C CYS A 30 -27.86 13.33 -2.23
N LYS A 31 -28.82 13.21 -1.31
CA LYS A 31 -28.90 12.08 -0.38
C LYS A 31 -29.15 10.76 -1.13
N ARG A 32 -30.11 10.75 -2.05
CA ARG A 32 -30.39 9.59 -2.90
C ARG A 32 -29.20 9.22 -3.78
N HIS A 33 -28.42 10.19 -4.25
CA HIS A 33 -27.20 9.95 -5.00
C HIS A 33 -26.14 9.21 -4.16
N ILE A 34 -25.85 9.66 -2.94
CA ILE A 34 -24.85 8.98 -2.07
C ILE A 34 -25.32 7.60 -1.58
N ASP A 35 -26.64 7.41 -1.45
CA ASP A 35 -27.25 6.13 -1.05
C ASP A 35 -27.45 5.19 -2.26
N SER A 36 -27.17 5.66 -3.48
CA SER A 36 -27.33 4.84 -4.69
C SER A 36 -26.27 3.75 -4.78
N GLN A 37 -26.66 2.60 -5.33
CA GLN A 37 -25.74 1.47 -5.55
C GLN A 37 -24.53 1.86 -6.40
N SER A 38 -24.71 2.77 -7.36
CA SER A 38 -23.62 3.29 -8.19
C SER A 38 -22.56 4.03 -7.37
N TYR A 39 -22.97 4.89 -6.44
CA TYR A 39 -22.06 5.61 -5.55
C TYR A 39 -21.38 4.66 -4.55
N ILE A 40 -22.13 3.71 -3.99
CA ILE A 40 -21.59 2.67 -3.09
C ILE A 40 -20.54 1.83 -3.81
N ASN A 41 -20.82 1.38 -5.04
CA ASN A 41 -19.88 0.61 -5.84
C ASN A 41 -18.62 1.43 -6.20
N TRP A 42 -18.77 2.71 -6.52
CA TRP A 42 -17.63 3.61 -6.72
C TRP A 42 -16.79 3.73 -5.44
N LYS A 43 -17.43 3.91 -4.28
CA LYS A 43 -16.74 4.03 -2.99
C LYS A 43 -15.94 2.77 -2.66
N ILE A 44 -16.52 1.58 -2.89
CA ILE A 44 -15.83 0.31 -2.68
C ILE A 44 -14.62 0.20 -3.62
N LYS A 45 -14.80 0.50 -4.92
CA LYS A 45 -13.69 0.48 -5.89
C LYS A 45 -12.59 1.50 -5.56
N SER A 46 -12.96 2.70 -5.13
CA SER A 46 -12.03 3.77 -4.75
C SER A 46 -11.34 3.51 -3.41
N SER A 47 -11.90 2.66 -2.54
CA SER A 47 -11.30 2.26 -1.27
C SER A 47 -10.27 1.15 -1.42
N ASN A 48 -10.23 0.47 -2.58
CA ASN A 48 -9.14 -0.44 -2.87
C ASN A 48 -7.89 0.41 -3.05
N LYS A 49 -6.93 0.26 -2.13
CA LYS A 49 -5.63 0.91 -2.20
C LYS A 49 -5.05 0.68 -3.59
N ASP A 50 -4.55 1.75 -4.20
CA ASP A 50 -3.91 1.68 -5.49
C ASP A 50 -2.87 0.55 -5.49
N ILE A 51 -2.79 -0.23 -6.57
CA ILE A 51 -1.83 -1.34 -6.68
C ILE A 51 -0.41 -0.84 -6.37
N PHE A 52 -0.13 0.42 -6.76
CA PHE A 52 1.10 1.13 -6.47
C PHE A 52 1.39 1.28 -4.97
N THR A 53 0.38 1.52 -4.15
CA THR A 53 0.52 1.62 -2.68
C THR A 53 0.71 0.25 -2.03
N MET A 54 0.20 -0.84 -2.63
CA MET A 54 0.48 -2.20 -2.17
C MET A 54 1.91 -2.64 -2.51
N MET A 55 2.43 -2.24 -3.67
CA MET A 55 3.81 -2.53 -4.07
C MET A 55 4.86 -1.66 -3.36
N GLN A 56 4.47 -0.51 -2.80
CA GLN A 56 5.32 0.31 -1.93
C GLN A 56 5.41 -0.19 -0.47
N GLY A 57 4.85 -1.37 -0.16
CA GLY A 57 4.84 -1.92 1.19
C GLY A 57 6.22 -2.29 1.75
N SER A 58 7.29 -2.15 0.97
CA SER A 58 8.64 -2.47 1.38
C SER A 58 9.51 -1.22 1.35
N ASN A 59 10.22 -0.99 2.47
CA ASN A 59 11.10 0.15 2.61
C ASN A 59 12.34 -0.17 1.77
N LEU A 60 12.33 0.22 0.48
CA LEU A 60 13.31 -0.17 -0.54
C LEU A 60 14.76 -0.11 -0.04
N GLU A 61 15.08 0.90 0.77
CA GLU A 61 16.40 1.07 1.37
C GLU A 61 16.74 -0.04 2.38
N LYS A 62 15.78 -0.44 3.23
CA LYS A 62 15.96 -1.51 4.21
C LYS A 62 16.11 -2.86 3.51
N ASP A 63 15.29 -3.14 2.52
CA ASP A 63 15.36 -4.39 1.76
C ASP A 63 16.70 -4.51 1.02
N LEU A 64 17.15 -3.42 0.40
CA LEU A 64 18.42 -3.40 -0.34
C LEU A 64 19.62 -3.61 0.61
N LYS A 65 19.56 -3.07 1.83
CA LYS A 65 20.58 -3.35 2.87
C LYS A 65 20.55 -4.80 3.33
N THR A 66 19.37 -5.39 3.54
CA THR A 66 19.22 -6.81 3.90
C THR A 66 19.76 -7.71 2.79
N THR A 67 19.39 -7.48 1.53
CA THR A 67 19.89 -8.25 0.38
C THR A 67 21.41 -8.14 0.24
N ASN A 68 22.00 -6.95 0.41
CA ASN A 68 23.45 -6.81 0.36
C ASN A 68 24.15 -7.62 1.46
N ALA A 69 23.59 -7.65 2.68
CA ALA A 69 24.14 -8.44 3.77
C ALA A 69 24.07 -9.95 3.50
N GLU A 70 22.96 -10.45 2.93
CA GLU A 70 22.82 -11.85 2.51
C GLU A 70 23.86 -12.24 1.46
N VAL A 71 24.11 -11.37 0.48
CA VAL A 71 25.10 -11.62 -0.59
C VAL A 71 26.50 -11.71 -0.01
N ILE A 72 26.90 -10.78 0.86
CA ILE A 72 28.21 -10.80 1.53
C ILE A 72 28.36 -12.09 2.36
N MET A 73 27.30 -12.52 3.03
CA MET A 73 27.31 -13.74 3.81
C MET A 73 27.45 -15.00 2.94
N CYS A 74 26.78 -15.03 1.78
CA CYS A 74 26.94 -16.11 0.81
C CYS A 74 28.34 -16.15 0.20
N GLU A 75 28.94 -15.00 -0.06
CA GLU A 75 30.33 -14.87 -0.51
C GLU A 75 31.28 -15.46 0.53
N PHE A 76 31.16 -15.04 1.80
CA PHE A 76 31.95 -15.59 2.91
C PHE A 76 31.82 -17.12 3.02
N ILE A 77 30.60 -17.65 2.94
CA ILE A 77 30.34 -19.10 3.00
C ILE A 77 31.06 -19.80 1.84
N SER A 78 30.98 -19.24 0.64
CA SER A 78 31.58 -19.80 -0.57
C SER A 78 33.10 -19.77 -0.54
N GLU A 79 33.70 -18.64 -0.14
CA GLU A 79 35.15 -18.49 0.00
C GLU A 79 35.75 -19.45 1.02
N ASN A 80 35.02 -19.73 2.10
CA ASN A 80 35.46 -20.66 3.13
C ASN A 80 35.05 -22.11 2.86
N ASN A 81 34.48 -22.40 1.68
CA ASN A 81 33.98 -23.71 1.27
C ASN A 81 33.04 -24.34 2.31
N LEU A 82 32.22 -23.51 2.95
CA LEU A 82 31.21 -23.93 3.91
C LEU A 82 29.93 -24.30 3.16
N SER A 83 29.15 -25.21 3.74
CA SER A 83 27.82 -25.51 3.20
C SER A 83 26.92 -24.28 3.34
N LEU A 84 26.11 -23.98 2.31
CA LEU A 84 25.05 -22.97 2.39
C LEU A 84 24.06 -23.25 3.52
N SER A 85 23.95 -24.49 4.00
CA SER A 85 23.15 -24.80 5.19
C SER A 85 23.66 -24.12 6.47
N THR A 86 24.91 -23.65 6.48
CA THR A 86 25.54 -22.90 7.57
C THR A 86 24.90 -21.51 7.73
N GLU A 87 24.29 -20.98 6.66
CA GLU A 87 23.62 -19.67 6.65
C GLU A 87 22.62 -19.56 7.80
N LYS A 88 21.71 -20.54 7.93
CA LYS A 88 20.69 -20.57 9.00
C LYS A 88 21.26 -20.50 10.41
N THR A 89 22.38 -21.19 10.64
CA THR A 89 23.02 -21.22 11.96
C THR A 89 23.73 -19.89 12.23
N LEU A 90 24.45 -19.38 11.23
CA LEU A 90 25.15 -18.10 11.33
C LEU A 90 24.17 -16.94 11.53
N ASN A 91 23.06 -16.92 10.79
CA ASN A 91 21.98 -15.95 10.90
C ASN A 91 21.36 -15.93 12.31
N LYS A 92 21.10 -17.11 12.91
CA LYS A 92 20.66 -17.21 14.32
C LYS A 92 21.69 -16.64 15.28
N THR A 93 22.97 -16.96 15.08
CA THR A 93 24.06 -16.45 15.93
C THR A 93 24.22 -14.94 15.78
N LEU A 94 24.16 -14.40 14.57
CA LEU A 94 24.23 -12.97 14.29
C LEU A 94 23.06 -12.20 14.91
N LYS A 95 21.84 -12.77 14.92
CA LYS A 95 20.68 -12.20 15.63
C LYS A 95 20.89 -12.08 17.15
N VAL A 96 21.62 -13.03 17.75
CA VAL A 96 21.94 -13.00 19.17
C VAL A 96 23.06 -12.01 19.47
N ILE A 97 24.10 -11.97 18.63
CA ILE A 97 25.25 -11.07 18.79
C ILE A 97 24.85 -9.61 18.54
N PHE A 98 24.10 -9.37 17.46
CA PHE A 98 23.66 -8.05 17.00
C PHE A 98 22.17 -7.86 17.25
N SER A 99 21.76 -8.11 18.49
CA SER A 99 20.35 -8.04 18.92
C SER A 99 19.73 -6.65 18.76
N ASP A 100 20.55 -5.61 18.69
CA ASP A 100 20.19 -4.19 18.53
C ASP A 100 20.12 -3.73 17.06
N MET A 101 20.62 -4.52 16.11
CA MET A 101 20.60 -4.14 14.69
C MET A 101 19.26 -4.51 14.03
N GLU A 102 18.54 -3.49 13.52
CA GLU A 102 17.28 -3.67 12.78
C GLU A 102 17.40 -4.61 11.57
N ILE A 103 18.56 -4.65 10.92
CA ILE A 103 18.82 -5.50 9.75
C ILE A 103 18.99 -6.96 10.19
N ALA A 104 19.68 -7.20 11.30
CA ALA A 104 19.84 -8.54 11.86
C ALA A 104 18.49 -9.14 12.29
N GLN A 105 17.55 -8.32 12.78
CA GLN A 105 16.20 -8.78 13.16
C GLN A 105 15.29 -9.03 11.94
N SER A 106 15.63 -8.49 10.78
CA SER A 106 14.88 -8.74 9.54
C SER A 106 15.10 -10.18 9.05
N ARG A 107 14.33 -10.57 8.04
CA ARG A 107 14.49 -11.87 7.39
C ARG A 107 15.76 -11.79 6.52
N LEU A 108 16.93 -11.96 7.13
CA LEU A 108 18.09 -12.59 6.49
C LEU A 108 17.73 -14.06 6.19
#